data_AF-A0A1Q7G4A1-F1
#
_entry.id   AF-A0A1Q7G4A1-F1
#
_cell.length_a   1.000
_cell.length_b   1.000
_cell.length_c   1.000
_cell.angle_alpha   90.00
_cell.angle_beta   90.00
_cell.angle_gamma   90.00
#
_symmetry.space_group_name_H-M   'P 1'
#
loop_
_entity.id
_entity.type
_entity.pdbx_description
1 polymer ?
#
loop_
_entity_poly.entity_id
_entity_poly.type
_entity_poly.pdbx_seq_one_letter_code
_entity_poly.pdbx_strand_id
1 'polypeptide(L)'
;MTRVCTKCKKEIPDGADLDPISSVYPCCNECWSEWKQYRVMVMNEMKLDMSMPDHRKLLKKYEKVFVGVMTPEGDVINFADENQRKPDTPT
;
A
#
# COMPACT_ATOMS: atom_id res chain seq x y z
N MET A 1 -8.26 15.11 11.97
CA MET A 1 -9.13 14.12 11.29
C MET A 1 -8.34 12.84 11.41
N THR A 2 -8.78 11.90 12.25
CA THR A 2 -8.04 10.67 12.48
C THR A 2 -7.83 9.92 11.16
N ARG A 3 -6.59 9.90 10.67
CA ARG A 3 -6.22 9.17 9.45
C ARG A 3 -6.18 7.69 9.80
N VAL A 4 -6.90 6.84 9.08
CA VAL A 4 -6.89 5.39 9.32
C VAL A 4 -5.92 4.74 8.33
N CYS A 5 -5.06 3.84 8.81
CA CYS A 5 -4.11 3.14 7.98
C CYS A 5 -4.82 2.21 6.98
N THR A 6 -4.56 2.35 5.68
CA THR A 6 -5.18 1.51 4.64
C THR A 6 -4.76 0.04 4.71
N LYS A 7 -3.57 -0.23 5.25
CA LYS A 7 -3.05 -1.60 5.38
C LYS A 7 -3.53 -2.30 6.64
N CYS A 8 -3.27 -1.72 7.81
CA CYS A 8 -3.55 -2.36 9.10
C CYS A 8 -4.85 -1.87 9.77
N LYS A 9 -5.56 -0.90 9.17
CA LYS A 9 -6.82 -0.33 9.68
C LYS A 9 -6.71 0.30 11.08
N LYS A 10 -5.49 0.51 11.58
CA LYS A 10 -5.22 1.22 12.84
C LYS A 10 -5.30 2.74 12.63
N GLU A 11 -5.63 3.47 13.69
CA GLU A 11 -5.59 4.93 13.68
C GLU A 11 -4.15 5.44 13.64
N ILE A 12 -3.90 6.42 12.77
CA ILE A 12 -2.63 7.14 12.68
C ILE A 12 -2.76 8.40 13.55
N PRO A 13 -1.87 8.60 14.54
CA PRO A 13 -1.93 9.78 15.38
C PRO A 13 -1.77 11.06 14.55
N ASP A 14 -2.59 12.08 14.87
CA ASP A 14 -2.77 13.35 14.12
C ASP A 14 -1.52 14.27 14.10
N GLY A 15 -0.34 13.78 14.52
CA GLY A 15 0.95 14.47 14.50
C GLY A 15 2.14 13.57 14.16
N ALA A 16 1.90 12.38 13.61
CA ALA A 16 2.98 11.50 13.18
C ALA A 16 3.69 12.11 11.97
N ASP A 17 5.02 12.28 12.07
CA ASP A 17 5.88 12.54 10.91
C ASP A 17 5.87 11.31 10.00
N LEU A 18 4.99 11.37 9.00
CA LEU A 18 4.92 10.39 7.93
C LEU A 18 5.89 10.82 6.82
N ASP A 19 6.55 9.84 6.20
CA ASP A 19 7.30 10.08 4.96
C ASP A 19 6.41 10.80 3.93
N PRO A 20 6.92 11.76 3.13
CA PRO A 20 6.12 12.49 2.15
C PRO A 20 5.38 11.56 1.18
N ILE A 21 6.02 10.44 0.81
CA ILE A 21 5.42 9.41 -0.05
C ILE A 21 4.39 8.58 0.71
N SER A 22 4.67 8.22 1.97
CA SER A 22 3.70 7.48 2.78
C SER A 22 2.49 8.30 3.11
N SER A 23 2.61 9.63 3.22
CA SER A 23 1.53 10.59 3.48
C SER A 23 0.56 10.79 2.31
N VAL A 24 1.00 10.49 1.08
CA VAL A 24 0.10 10.42 -0.10
C VAL A 24 -0.88 9.26 0.07
N TYR A 25 -0.44 8.22 0.77
CA TYR A 25 -1.29 7.14 1.22
C TYR A 25 -1.73 7.42 2.68
N PRO A 26 -2.88 6.94 3.13
CA PRO A 26 -3.16 6.90 4.56
C PRO A 26 -2.40 5.70 5.16
N CYS A 27 -1.06 5.70 5.20
CA CYS A 27 -0.26 4.56 5.67
C CYS A 27 0.55 4.92 6.92
N CYS A 28 0.51 4.06 7.96
CA CYS A 28 1.30 4.28 9.18
C CYS A 28 2.79 3.95 8.97
N ASN A 29 3.65 4.49 9.84
CA ASN A 29 5.10 4.27 9.75
C ASN A 29 5.52 2.79 9.89
N GLU A 30 4.77 1.98 10.66
CA GLU A 30 5.01 0.53 10.76
C GLU A 30 4.84 -0.15 9.40
N CYS A 31 3.66 -0.02 8.78
CA CYS A 31 3.37 -0.61 7.47
C CYS A 31 4.27 -0.04 6.38
N TRP A 32 4.65 1.24 6.47
CA TRP A 32 5.58 1.83 5.51
C TRP A 32 7.01 1.28 5.65
N SER A 33 7.43 0.98 6.88
CA SER A 33 8.73 0.32 7.14
C SER A 33 8.76 -1.10 6.58
N GLU A 34 7.67 -1.84 6.72
CA GLU A 34 7.50 -3.16 6.09
C GLU A 34 7.55 -3.06 4.56
N TRP A 35 6.89 -2.07 3.97
CA TRP A 35 6.98 -1.83 2.52
C TRP A 35 8.42 -1.57 2.07
N LYS A 36 9.20 -0.77 2.81
CA LYS A 36 10.62 -0.51 2.46
C LYS A 36 11.43 -1.81 2.39
N GLN A 37 11.19 -2.76 3.31
CA GLN A 37 11.85 -4.07 3.29
C GLN A 37 11.34 -4.94 2.13
N TYR A 38 10.01 -5.04 1.99
CA TYR A 38 9.38 -5.83 0.93
C TYR A 38 9.75 -5.34 -0.47
N ARG A 39 9.88 -4.02 -0.66
CA ARG A 39 10.35 -3.40 -1.89
C ARG A 39 11.71 -3.95 -2.32
N VAL A 40 12.65 -4.13 -1.40
CA VAL A 40 13.97 -4.70 -1.70
C VAL A 40 13.86 -6.15 -2.14
N MET A 41 13.02 -6.94 -1.48
CA MET A 41 12.76 -8.33 -1.88
C MET A 41 12.17 -8.40 -3.30
N VAL A 42 11.15 -7.60 -3.60
CA VAL A 42 10.53 -7.55 -4.94
C VAL A 42 11.55 -7.15 -6.01
N MET A 43 12.39 -6.15 -5.74
CA MET A 43 13.44 -5.73 -6.68
C MET A 43 14.45 -6.86 -6.95
N ASN A 44 14.87 -7.59 -5.92
CA ASN A 44 15.87 -8.65 -6.05
C ASN A 44 15.30 -9.91 -6.72
N GLU A 45 14.16 -10.41 -6.26
CA GLU A 45 13.52 -11.64 -6.76
C GLU A 45 13.07 -11.49 -8.22
N MET A 46 12.45 -10.35 -8.56
CA MET A 46 12.01 -10.08 -9.94
C MET A 46 13.11 -9.47 -10.81
N LYS A 47 14.31 -9.25 -10.25
CA LYS A 47 15.47 -8.63 -10.93
C LYS A 47 15.11 -7.31 -11.62
N LEU A 48 14.42 -6.42 -10.89
CA LEU A 48 13.98 -5.13 -11.40
C LEU A 48 15.16 -4.16 -11.49
N ASP A 49 15.50 -3.79 -12.71
CA ASP A 49 16.33 -2.62 -13.01
C ASP A 49 15.54 -1.30 -12.83
N MET A 50 15.95 -0.48 -11.86
CA MET A 50 15.32 0.81 -11.57
C MET A 50 15.59 1.89 -12.62
N SER A 51 16.51 1.68 -13.56
CA SER A 51 16.73 2.55 -14.72
C SER A 51 15.60 2.40 -15.75
N MET A 52 14.97 1.22 -15.83
CA MET A 52 13.89 0.95 -16.76
C MET A 52 12.55 1.51 -16.26
N PRO A 53 11.82 2.27 -17.11
CA PRO A 53 10.55 2.88 -16.71
C PRO A 53 9.47 1.85 -16.38
N ASP A 54 9.44 0.71 -17.07
CA ASP A 54 8.40 -0.30 -16.85
C ASP A 54 8.60 -1.06 -15.54
N HIS A 55 9.85 -1.28 -15.13
CA HIS A 55 10.18 -1.82 -13.82
C HIS A 55 9.76 -0.90 -12.68
N ARG A 56 9.94 0.43 -12.85
CA ARG A 56 9.44 1.41 -11.87
C ARG A 56 7.92 1.40 -11.77
N LYS A 57 7.20 1.25 -12.90
CA LYS A 57 5.73 1.12 -12.90
C LYS A 57 5.30 -0.14 -12.17
N LEU A 58 5.98 -1.26 -12.41
CA LEU A 58 5.68 -2.53 -11.75
C LEU A 58 5.89 -2.44 -10.24
N LEU A 59 7.01 -1.87 -9.79
CA LEU A 59 7.27 -1.66 -8.36
C LEU A 59 6.20 -0.76 -7.72
N LYS A 60 5.75 0.27 -8.43
CA LYS A 60 4.65 1.14 -7.98
C LYS A 60 3.29 0.42 -7.94
N LYS A 61 3.08 -0.59 -8.79
CA LYS A 61 1.90 -1.47 -8.70
C LYS A 61 1.95 -2.29 -7.41
N TYR A 62 3.09 -2.91 -7.11
CA TYR A 62 3.29 -3.64 -5.84
C TYR A 62 3.14 -2.72 -4.63
N GLU A 63 3.59 -1.47 -4.71
CA GLU A 63 3.39 -0.48 -3.64
C GLU A 63 1.91 -0.30 -3.33
N LYS A 64 1.10 0.00 -4.36
CA LYS A 64 -0.34 0.22 -4.22
C LYS A 64 -1.07 -1.02 -3.70
N VAL A 65 -0.68 -2.20 -4.16
CA VAL A 65 -1.22 -3.47 -3.67
C VAL A 65 -0.83 -3.69 -2.20
N PHE A 66 0.42 -3.42 -1.87
CA PHE A 66 0.93 -3.60 -0.52
C PHE A 66 0.22 -2.70 0.48
N VAL A 67 0.06 -1.40 0.17
CA VAL A 67 -0.63 -0.45 1.05
C VAL A 67 -2.17 -0.60 1.02
N GLY A 68 -2.71 -1.53 0.23
CA GLY A 68 -4.15 -1.80 0.17
C GLY A 68 -4.95 -0.81 -0.65
N VAL A 69 -4.31 0.03 -1.48
CA VAL A 69 -5.00 0.96 -2.39
C VAL A 69 -5.51 0.25 -3.65
N MET A 70 -4.96 -0.92 -3.96
CA MET A 70 -5.33 -1.73 -5.12
C MET A 70 -5.37 -3.22 -4.74
N THR A 71 -6.35 -3.98 -5.22
CA THR A 71 -6.34 -5.44 -5.07
C THR A 71 -5.26 -6.05 -5.99
N PRO A 72 -4.75 -7.26 -5.69
CA PRO A 72 -3.84 -7.98 -6.57
C PRO A 72 -4.43 -8.27 -7.98
N GLU A 73 -5.75 -8.23 -8.11
CA GLU A 73 -6.52 -8.45 -9.34
C GLU A 73 -6.66 -7.17 -10.19
N GLY A 74 -6.27 -6.01 -9.67
CA GLY A 74 -6.32 -4.74 -10.39
C GLY A 74 -7.51 -3.85 -10.07
N ASP A 75 -8.39 -4.27 -9.16
CA ASP A 75 -9.48 -3.43 -8.68
C ASP A 75 -8.95 -2.36 -7.75
N VAL A 76 -9.29 -1.11 -8.06
CA VAL A 76 -9.04 0.02 -7.16
C VAL A 76 -10.10 -0.07 -6.07
N ILE A 77 -9.67 -0.35 -4.83
CA ILE A 77 -10.59 -0.41 -3.70
C ILE A 77 -11.03 1.03 -3.41
N ASN A 78 -12.29 1.33 -3.71
CA ASN A 78 -12.85 2.64 -3.45
C ASN A 78 -13.42 2.64 -2.04
N PHE A 79 -12.62 3.10 -1.08
CA PHE A 79 -12.97 3.12 0.35
C PHE A 79 -14.14 4.06 0.71
N ALA A 80 -14.73 4.76 -0.27
CA ALA A 80 -15.97 5.53 -0.09
C ALA A 80 -17.24 4.65 -0.13
N ASP A 81 -17.17 3.44 -0.69
CA ASP A 81 -18.31 2.53 -0.82
C ASP A 81 -18.31 1.48 0.30
N GLU A 82 -19.27 1.58 1.23
CA GLU A 82 -19.45 0.65 2.36
C GLU A 82 -19.62 -0.83 1.94
N ASN A 83 -20.06 -1.09 0.69
CA ASN A 83 -20.30 -2.45 0.19
C ASN A 83 -19.03 -3.27 -0.05
N GLN A 84 -17.85 -2.65 -0.22
CA GLN A 84 -16.57 -3.37 -0.38
C GLN A 84 -15.91 -3.76 0.95
N ARG A 85 -16.54 -3.48 2.09
CA ARG A 85 -15.95 -3.69 3.42
C ARG A 85 -15.98 -5.15 3.89
N LYS A 86 -16.69 -6.05 3.20
CA LYS A 86 -16.80 -7.47 3.56
C LYS A 86 -16.85 -8.39 2.34
N PRO A 87 -15.78 -9.12 1.98
CA PRO A 87 -15.94 -10.40 1.32
C PRO A 87 -16.04 -11.48 2.40
N ASP A 88 -17.07 -11.41 3.26
CA ASP A 88 -17.43 -12.55 4.10
C ASP A 88 -18.44 -13.40 3.33
N THR A 89 -17.94 -14.33 2.54
CA THR A 89 -18.64 -15.59 2.34
C THR A 89 -17.64 -16.73 2.47
N PRO A 90 -17.67 -17.47 3.59
CA PRO A 90 -16.92 -18.72 3.70
C PRO A 90 -17.58 -19.75 2.78
N THR A 91 -16.79 -20.47 1.99
CA THR A 91 -17.19 -21.74 1.36
C THR A 91 -16.27 -22.83 1.86
#